data_AF-A0A973M0V2-F1
#
_entry.id   AF-A0A973M0V2-F1
#
_cell.length_a   1.000
_cell.length_b   1.000
_cell.length_c   1.000
_cell.angle_alpha   90.00
_cell.angle_beta   90.00
_cell.angle_gamma   90.00
#
_symmetry.space_group_name_H-M   'P 1'
#
loop_
_entity.id
_entity.type
_entity.pdbx_description
1 polymer ?
#
loop_
_entity_poly.entity_id
_entity_poly.type
_entity_poly.pdbx_seq_one_letter_code
_entity_poly.pdbx_strand_id
1 'polypeptide(L)'
;MLEFKDTVAEAVAGVQDGSTVMIGGFGNAGQPFELIDALLQSGASDLTVVNNNAGQADAGLALLIKEGRVRKMICSFPRQSDSWHFDAKYRAGEIELELVPQGNLAERIRAAGAGIGGFFTPTSYGTMLAEG
;
A
#
# COMPACT_ATOMS: atom_id res chain seq x y z
N MET A 1 18.75 15.14 10.55
CA MET A 1 19.67 14.09 11.03
C MET A 1 18.88 12.79 11.01
N LEU A 2 19.45 11.68 10.54
CA LEU A 2 18.78 10.39 10.63
C LEU A 2 18.76 9.94 12.09
N GLU A 3 17.61 9.45 12.55
CA GLU A 3 17.45 8.89 13.88
C GLU A 3 17.16 7.39 13.73
N PHE A 4 17.97 6.56 14.38
CA PHE A 4 17.75 5.13 14.45
C PHE A 4 16.97 4.80 15.73
N LYS A 5 15.99 3.90 15.63
CA LYS A 5 15.19 3.43 16.76
C LYS A 5 15.59 2.01 17.13
N ASP A 6 15.51 1.68 18.41
CA ASP A 6 15.93 0.37 18.93
C ASP A 6 14.81 -0.67 18.79
N THR A 7 13.55 -0.23 18.64
CA THR A 7 12.39 -1.12 18.51
C THR A 7 11.52 -0.80 17.30
N VAL A 8 10.85 -1.82 16.76
CA VAL A 8 9.88 -1.66 15.67
C VAL A 8 8.67 -0.82 16.07
N ALA A 9 8.27 -0.86 17.36
CA ALA A 9 7.17 -0.05 17.89
C ALA A 9 7.52 1.45 17.84
N GLU A 10 8.73 1.83 18.25
CA GLU A 10 9.21 3.21 18.14
C GLU A 10 9.35 3.66 16.69
N ALA A 11 9.74 2.76 15.79
CA ALA A 11 9.90 3.07 14.37
C ALA A 11 8.56 3.45 13.69
N VAL A 12 7.43 2.90 14.16
CA VAL A 12 6.10 3.18 13.61
C VAL A 12 5.26 4.14 14.45
N ALA A 13 5.76 4.59 15.61
CA ALA A 13 5.00 5.42 16.56
C ALA A 13 4.48 6.75 15.98
N GLY A 14 5.08 7.23 14.89
CA GLY A 14 4.64 8.44 14.19
C GLY A 14 3.46 8.22 13.23
N VAL A 15 3.05 6.99 12.95
CA VAL A 15 1.94 6.69 12.05
C VAL A 15 0.62 6.83 12.82
N GLN A 16 -0.25 7.72 12.32
CA GLN A 16 -1.54 8.04 12.92
C GLN A 16 -2.70 7.57 12.05
N ASP A 17 -3.92 7.60 12.59
CA ASP A 17 -5.13 7.40 11.80
C ASP A 17 -5.15 8.31 10.57
N GLY A 18 -5.57 7.79 9.42
CA GLY A 18 -5.62 8.56 8.18
C GLY A 18 -4.28 8.70 7.43
N SER A 19 -3.18 8.18 7.98
CA SER A 19 -1.87 8.27 7.34
C SER A 19 -1.82 7.56 5.98
N THR A 20 -1.00 8.10 5.07
CA THR A 20 -0.60 7.38 3.86
C THR A 20 0.72 6.66 4.10
N VAL A 21 0.74 5.35 3.92
CA VAL A 21 1.90 4.49 4.20
C VAL A 21 2.31 3.78 2.92
N MET A 22 3.57 3.96 2.50
CA MET A 22 4.18 3.16 1.44
C MET A 22 4.81 1.91 2.06
N ILE A 23 4.40 0.74 1.59
CA ILE A 23 4.93 -0.55 2.04
C ILE A 23 5.69 -1.17 0.87
N GLY A 24 6.93 -1.57 1.09
CA GLY A 24 7.73 -2.27 0.09
C GLY A 24 7.29 -3.73 -0.09
N GLY A 25 7.64 -4.30 -1.24
CA GLY A 25 7.48 -5.72 -1.53
C GLY A 25 6.89 -6.02 -2.90
N PHE A 26 7.18 -7.22 -3.41
CA PHE A 26 6.55 -7.79 -4.60
C PHE A 26 6.00 -9.18 -4.23
N GLY A 27 4.69 -9.25 -4.01
CA GLY A 27 4.11 -10.34 -3.22
C GLY A 27 4.67 -10.27 -1.80
N ASN A 28 5.04 -11.42 -1.25
CA ASN A 28 5.73 -11.51 0.04
C ASN A 28 7.22 -11.12 -0.02
N ALA A 29 7.84 -11.10 -1.20
CA ALA A 29 9.27 -10.85 -1.31
C ALA A 29 9.58 -9.37 -1.00
N GLY A 30 10.42 -9.13 0.01
CA GLY A 30 10.81 -7.77 0.42
C GLY A 30 9.77 -7.01 1.25
N GLN A 31 8.70 -7.68 1.69
CA GLN A 31 7.70 -7.06 2.56
C GLN A 31 8.23 -6.97 4.00
N PRO A 32 8.11 -5.82 4.69
CA PRO A 32 8.64 -5.63 6.04
C PRO A 32 7.66 -6.14 7.11
N PHE A 33 7.60 -7.47 7.28
CA PHE A 33 6.60 -8.13 8.14
C PHE A 33 6.59 -7.59 9.58
N GLU A 34 7.74 -7.44 10.22
CA GLU A 34 7.85 -7.01 11.61
C GLU A 34 7.36 -5.57 11.82
N LEU A 35 7.59 -4.69 10.85
CA LEU A 35 7.06 -3.31 10.89
C LEU A 35 5.56 -3.27 10.64
N ILE A 36 5.03 -4.17 9.81
CA ILE A 36 3.59 -4.30 9.58
C ILE A 36 2.89 -4.80 10.85
N ASP A 37 3.46 -5.79 11.54
CA ASP A 37 2.93 -6.28 12.81
C ASP A 37 2.96 -5.19 13.88
N ALA A 38 4.04 -4.41 13.97
CA ALA A 38 4.12 -3.25 14.85
C ALA A 38 3.07 -2.18 14.51
N LEU A 39 2.86 -1.91 13.21
CA LEU A 39 1.84 -0.97 12.75
C LEU A 39 0.43 -1.45 13.11
N LEU A 40 0.14 -2.74 12.97
CA LEU A 40 -1.13 -3.33 13.40
C LEU A 40 -1.33 -3.15 14.91
N GLN A 41 -0.30 -3.45 15.71
CA GLN A 41 -0.32 -3.31 17.17
C GLN A 41 -0.45 -1.85 17.63
N SER A 42 0.07 -0.90 16.85
CA SER A 42 -0.02 0.53 17.18
C SER A 42 -1.45 1.06 17.26
N GLY A 43 -2.40 0.38 16.59
CA GLY A 43 -3.77 0.85 16.55
C GLY A 43 -4.02 2.01 15.58
N ALA A 44 -3.13 2.27 14.61
CA ALA A 44 -3.39 3.18 13.49
C ALA A 44 -4.37 2.56 12.46
N SER A 45 -5.38 3.32 12.04
CA SER A 45 -6.49 2.90 11.19
C SER A 45 -6.74 3.92 10.07
N ASP A 46 -7.77 3.73 9.26
CA ASP A 46 -8.09 4.62 8.15
C ASP A 46 -6.90 4.88 7.20
N LEU A 47 -6.04 3.87 7.04
CA LEU A 47 -4.80 4.03 6.30
C LEU A 47 -5.06 4.07 4.79
N THR A 48 -4.31 4.92 4.09
CA THR A 48 -4.11 4.77 2.65
C THR A 48 -2.80 4.02 2.44
N VAL A 49 -2.87 2.81 1.90
CA VAL A 49 -1.68 1.99 1.67
C VAL A 49 -1.30 2.03 0.21
N VAL A 50 -0.03 2.33 -0.04
CA VAL A 50 0.60 2.25 -1.37
C VAL A 50 1.52 1.04 -1.37
N ASN A 51 1.23 0.06 -2.24
CA ASN A 51 2.04 -1.14 -2.41
C ASN A 51 1.84 -1.69 -3.83
N ASN A 52 2.71 -2.59 -4.29
CA ASN A 52 2.55 -3.22 -5.60
C ASN A 52 1.27 -4.07 -5.69
N ASN A 53 0.88 -4.75 -4.61
CA ASN A 53 -0.32 -5.59 -4.52
C ASN A 53 -1.09 -5.34 -3.22
N ALA A 54 -2.24 -6.02 -3.04
CA ALA A 54 -3.10 -5.90 -1.87
C ALA A 54 -2.92 -7.04 -0.85
N GLY A 55 -1.71 -7.60 -0.73
CA GLY A 55 -1.41 -8.69 0.19
C GLY A 55 -1.83 -10.07 -0.30
N GLN A 56 -1.29 -11.10 0.36
CA GLN A 56 -1.48 -12.52 0.06
C GLN A 56 -1.76 -13.28 1.36
N ALA A 57 -2.68 -14.24 1.29
CA ALA A 57 -3.04 -15.13 2.38
C ALA A 57 -3.45 -14.38 3.67
N ASP A 58 -2.83 -14.70 4.82
CA ASP A 58 -3.22 -14.23 6.14
C ASP A 58 -2.10 -13.45 6.88
N ALA A 59 -1.09 -12.96 6.17
CA ALA A 59 0.09 -12.34 6.77
C ALA A 59 0.41 -10.94 6.19
N GLY A 60 1.14 -10.13 6.98
CA GLY A 60 1.61 -8.81 6.58
C GLY A 60 0.47 -7.89 6.12
N LEU A 61 0.57 -7.30 4.92
CA LEU A 61 -0.45 -6.38 4.42
C LEU A 61 -1.85 -7.00 4.37
N ALA A 62 -1.97 -8.30 4.07
CA ALA A 62 -3.26 -8.98 4.06
C ALA A 62 -3.93 -8.96 5.45
N LEU A 63 -3.13 -9.02 6.52
CA LEU A 63 -3.60 -8.94 7.89
C LEU A 63 -4.07 -7.53 8.26
N LEU A 64 -3.35 -6.48 7.86
CA LEU A 64 -3.83 -5.09 8.03
C LEU A 64 -5.18 -4.87 7.33
N ILE A 65 -5.34 -5.42 6.13
CA ILE A 65 -6.60 -5.36 5.40
C ILE A 65 -7.67 -6.15 6.15
N LYS A 66 -7.41 -7.40 6.54
CA LYS A 66 -8.33 -8.26 7.31
C LYS A 66 -8.87 -7.55 8.55
N GLU A 67 -7.99 -6.92 9.32
CA GLU A 67 -8.31 -6.20 10.57
C GLU A 67 -8.97 -4.81 10.33
N GLY A 68 -9.30 -4.47 9.08
CA GLY A 68 -10.02 -3.25 8.73
C GLY A 68 -9.20 -1.98 8.91
N ARG A 69 -7.87 -2.07 8.88
CA ARG A 69 -6.97 -0.93 9.11
C ARG A 69 -6.82 -0.02 7.89
N VAL A 70 -7.18 -0.53 6.71
CA VAL A 70 -6.93 0.12 5.42
C VAL A 70 -8.24 0.62 4.81
N ARG A 71 -8.35 1.94 4.63
CA ARG A 71 -9.47 2.60 3.93
C ARG A 71 -9.27 2.61 2.42
N LYS A 72 -8.04 2.79 1.95
CA LYS A 72 -7.72 2.89 0.51
C LYS A 72 -6.46 2.13 0.14
N MET A 73 -6.51 1.39 -0.96
CA MET A 73 -5.36 0.81 -1.63
C MET A 73 -4.99 1.61 -2.88
N ILE A 74 -3.70 1.90 -3.05
CA ILE A 74 -3.10 2.35 -4.31
C ILE A 74 -2.12 1.28 -4.74
N CYS A 75 -2.44 0.53 -5.80
CA CYS A 75 -1.62 -0.61 -6.21
C CYS A 75 -1.76 -0.94 -7.69
N SER A 76 -0.91 -1.83 -8.19
CA SER A 76 -0.93 -2.26 -9.60
C SER A 76 -1.55 -3.63 -9.83
N PHE A 77 -1.55 -4.48 -8.81
CA PHE A 77 -2.07 -5.84 -8.92
C PHE A 77 -2.84 -6.25 -7.64
N PRO A 78 -4.08 -5.75 -7.44
CA PRO A 78 -4.83 -5.98 -6.21
C PRO A 78 -5.37 -7.41 -6.08
N ARG A 79 -5.60 -8.10 -7.21
CA ARG A 79 -6.28 -9.39 -7.23
C ARG A 79 -5.36 -10.52 -7.68
N GLN A 80 -5.33 -11.56 -6.88
CA GLN A 80 -4.60 -12.81 -7.08
C GLN A 80 -5.39 -13.97 -6.48
N SER A 81 -4.95 -15.22 -6.65
CA SER A 81 -5.69 -16.40 -6.17
C SER A 81 -5.89 -16.42 -4.66
N ASP A 82 -5.05 -15.72 -3.91
CA ASP A 82 -4.98 -15.72 -2.45
C ASP A 82 -5.16 -14.32 -1.81
N SER A 83 -5.77 -13.36 -2.51
CA SER A 83 -6.09 -12.01 -1.98
C SER A 83 -7.50 -11.92 -1.37
N TRP A 84 -7.95 -12.96 -0.67
CA TRP A 84 -9.36 -13.07 -0.22
C TRP A 84 -9.82 -11.95 0.72
N HIS A 85 -8.93 -11.43 1.58
CA HIS A 85 -9.29 -10.32 2.48
C HIS A 85 -9.56 -9.02 1.71
N PHE A 86 -8.73 -8.71 0.72
CA PHE A 86 -8.96 -7.57 -0.16
C PHE A 86 -10.24 -7.77 -0.99
N ASP A 87 -10.40 -8.93 -1.63
CA ASP A 87 -11.56 -9.23 -2.46
C ASP A 87 -12.88 -9.07 -1.69
N ALA A 88 -12.93 -9.56 -0.45
CA ALA A 88 -14.11 -9.45 0.40
C ALA A 88 -14.43 -7.99 0.74
N LYS A 89 -13.45 -7.23 1.23
CA LYS A 89 -13.64 -5.83 1.62
C LYS A 89 -13.97 -4.92 0.44
N TYR A 90 -13.33 -5.14 -0.71
CA TYR A 90 -13.59 -4.36 -1.92
C TYR A 90 -15.01 -4.59 -2.43
N ARG A 91 -15.48 -5.85 -2.46
CA ARG A 91 -16.86 -6.17 -2.85
C ARG A 91 -17.90 -5.66 -1.86
N ALA A 92 -17.55 -5.54 -0.59
CA ALA A 92 -18.39 -4.94 0.44
C ALA A 92 -18.42 -3.40 0.39
N GLY A 93 -17.56 -2.77 -0.42
CA GLY A 93 -17.42 -1.30 -0.46
C GLY A 93 -16.71 -0.71 0.75
N GLU A 94 -15.98 -1.53 1.51
CA GLU A 94 -15.27 -1.13 2.74
C GLU A 94 -13.87 -0.58 2.47
N ILE A 95 -13.32 -0.82 1.27
CA ILE A 95 -11.98 -0.36 0.88
C ILE A 95 -12.03 0.25 -0.53
N GLU A 96 -11.47 1.44 -0.67
CA GLU A 96 -11.28 2.11 -1.95
C GLU A 96 -10.08 1.53 -2.70
N LEU A 97 -10.13 1.53 -4.03
CA LEU A 97 -9.03 1.10 -4.89
C LEU A 97 -8.70 2.17 -5.94
N GLU A 98 -7.44 2.62 -5.95
CA GLU A 98 -6.83 3.31 -7.08
C GLU A 98 -5.89 2.33 -7.78
N LEU A 99 -6.31 1.84 -8.95
CA LEU A 99 -5.50 0.94 -9.77
C LEU A 99 -4.53 1.73 -10.64
N VAL A 100 -3.24 1.47 -10.50
CA VAL A 100 -2.17 2.20 -11.20
C VAL A 100 -1.28 1.21 -11.95
N PRO A 101 -0.95 1.41 -13.24
CA PRO A 101 0.00 0.55 -13.93
C PRO A 101 1.32 0.47 -13.16
N GLN A 102 1.89 -0.73 -13.02
CA GLN A 102 3.05 -0.98 -12.15
C GLN A 102 4.23 -0.05 -12.42
N GLY A 103 4.58 0.15 -13.70
CA GLY A 103 5.65 1.08 -14.09
C GLY A 103 5.33 2.53 -13.72
N ASN A 104 4.08 2.96 -13.87
CA ASN A 104 3.65 4.31 -13.49
C ASN A 104 3.63 4.49 -11.97
N LEU A 105 3.25 3.46 -11.20
CA LEU A 105 3.29 3.49 -9.74
C LEU A 105 4.73 3.69 -9.25
N ALA A 106 5.66 2.88 -9.76
CA ALA A 106 7.08 3.01 -9.45
C ALA A 106 7.64 4.39 -9.85
N GLU A 107 7.31 4.87 -11.05
CA GLU A 107 7.82 6.16 -11.53
C GLU A 107 7.18 7.35 -10.80
N ARG A 108 5.91 7.27 -10.35
CA ARG A 108 5.28 8.26 -9.46
C ARG A 108 6.06 8.40 -8.15
N ILE A 109 6.40 7.27 -7.53
CA ILE A 109 7.19 7.25 -6.27
C ILE A 109 8.58 7.83 -6.51
N ARG A 110 9.27 7.38 -7.58
CA ARG A 110 10.61 7.85 -7.94
C ARG A 110 10.63 9.36 -8.24
N ALA A 111 9.67 9.84 -9.03
CA ALA A 111 9.55 11.25 -9.40
C ALA A 111 9.34 12.13 -8.16
N ALA A 112 8.41 11.76 -7.28
CA ALA A 112 8.16 12.49 -6.04
C ALA A 112 9.41 12.53 -5.13
N GLY A 113 10.09 11.39 -4.94
CA GLY A 113 11.32 11.33 -4.15
C GLY A 113 12.48 12.14 -4.74
N ALA A 114 12.47 12.39 -6.05
CA ALA A 114 13.44 13.23 -6.76
C ALA A 114 13.02 14.70 -6.89
N GLY A 115 11.86 15.10 -6.35
CA GLY A 115 11.34 16.47 -6.48
C GLY A 115 10.80 16.83 -7.86
N ILE A 116 10.35 15.84 -8.64
CA ILE A 116 9.77 16.02 -9.98
C ILE A 116 8.24 16.04 -9.86
N GLY A 117 7.60 17.13 -10.30
CA GLY A 117 6.15 17.34 -10.14
C GLY A 117 5.24 16.46 -11.01
N GLY A 118 5.79 15.77 -12.02
CA GLY A 118 5.05 14.87 -12.90
C GLY A 118 5.91 14.39 -14.07
N PHE A 119 5.45 13.35 -14.76
CA PHE A 119 6.12 12.78 -15.93
C PHE A 119 5.09 12.34 -16.98
N PHE A 120 5.51 12.27 -18.24
CA PHE A 120 4.71 11.68 -19.31
C PHE A 120 5.11 10.24 -19.54
N THR A 121 4.13 9.38 -19.83
CA THR A 121 4.31 7.97 -20.13
C THR A 121 3.27 7.53 -21.15
N PRO A 122 3.62 6.66 -22.12
CA PRO A 122 2.63 6.09 -23.03
C PRO A 122 1.76 5.02 -22.35
N THR A 123 2.15 4.54 -21.16
CA THR A 123 1.42 3.50 -20.43
C THR A 123 0.00 3.95 -20.09
N SER A 124 -0.98 3.07 -20.36
CA SER A 124 -2.43 3.29 -20.26
C SER A 124 -3.10 4.10 -21.35
N TYR A 125 -2.36 4.67 -22.30
CA TYR A 125 -2.98 5.38 -23.43
C TYR A 125 -4.03 4.50 -24.14
N GLY A 126 -5.24 5.04 -24.32
CA GLY A 126 -6.37 4.34 -24.94
C GLY A 126 -7.08 3.31 -24.05
N THR A 127 -6.84 3.32 -22.74
CA THR A 127 -7.53 2.46 -21.77
C THR A 127 -8.34 3.29 -20.78
N MET A 128 -9.27 2.66 -20.05
CA MET A 128 -10.04 3.32 -18.98
C MET A 128 -9.15 3.99 -17.92
N LEU A 129 -7.94 3.46 -17.69
CA LEU A 129 -6.99 4.04 -16.73
C LEU A 129 -6.42 5.40 -17.16
N ALA A 130 -6.61 5.81 -18.42
CA ALA A 130 -6.21 7.13 -18.90
C ALA A 130 -7.32 8.19 -18.77
N GLU A 131 -8.53 7.80 -18.35
CA GLU A 131 -9.69 8.71 -18.31
C GLU A 131 -9.71 9.63 -17.07
N GLY A 132 -8.86 9.35 -16.08
CA GLY A 132 -8.79 10.11 -14.82
C GLY A 132 -9.66 9.48 -13.74
#